data_AF-A0A4Q1C4L3-F1
#
_entry.id   AF-A0A4Q1C4L3-F1
#
_cell.length_a   1.000
_cell.length_b   1.000
_cell.length_c   1.000
_cell.angle_alpha   90.00
_cell.angle_beta   90.00
_cell.angle_gamma   90.00
#
_symmetry.space_group_name_H-M   'P 1'
#
loop_
_entity.id
_entity.type
_entity.pdbx_description
1 polymer ?
#
loop_
_entity_poly.entity_id
_entity_poly.type
_entity_poly.pdbx_seq_one_letter_code
_entity_poly.pdbx_strand_id
1 'polypeptide(L)'
;MSPLKTSLIVAVVSAVVTAGGLHYFQQGRAREARHLRSQNSRMLLEAHQRVMARQSAVPPPTSSDSVAAGTASSPAATPVSRMAEYYRNEGNATPLATLQTFAWACDRGDIEAVQRLLFVEEAARPKVEAFVAALPENVRAQWKSVDETVAALLTESVMSRPFPRHDILATATPEEVSVGRIRLRMPNVPRDGTEYQQTAEGWKYVLTEKVVDAYIRQHRAPAK
;
A
#
# COMPACT_ATOMS: atom_id res chain seq x y z
N MET A 1 6.26 -53.80 -10.93
CA MET A 1 5.88 -52.70 -10.00
C MET A 1 4.35 -52.64 -9.94
N SER A 2 3.73 -52.26 -8.82
CA SER A 2 2.26 -52.17 -8.73
C SER A 2 1.73 -50.82 -9.29
N PRO A 3 0.57 -50.80 -9.98
CA PRO A 3 0.07 -49.61 -10.68
C PRO A 3 -0.26 -48.43 -9.74
N LEU A 4 -0.57 -48.72 -8.46
CA LEU A 4 -0.77 -47.71 -7.43
C LEU A 4 0.47 -46.83 -7.21
N LYS A 5 1.68 -47.38 -7.31
CA LYS A 5 2.92 -46.60 -7.12
C LYS A 5 3.17 -45.64 -8.28
N THR A 6 2.87 -46.04 -9.51
CA THR A 6 2.99 -45.18 -10.70
C THR A 6 1.98 -44.04 -10.67
N SER A 7 0.72 -44.31 -10.30
CA SER A 7 -0.34 -43.30 -10.20
C SER A 7 0.01 -42.19 -9.20
N LEU A 8 0.50 -42.57 -8.00
CA LEU A 8 0.89 -41.61 -6.96
C LEU A 8 2.01 -40.65 -7.43
N ILE A 9 3.02 -41.19 -8.14
CA ILE A 9 4.15 -40.39 -8.65
C ILE A 9 3.67 -39.37 -9.69
N VAL A 10 2.80 -39.77 -10.63
CA VAL A 10 2.26 -38.87 -11.66
C VAL A 10 1.44 -37.74 -11.02
N ALA A 11 0.62 -38.03 -10.01
CA ALA A 11 -0.15 -37.03 -9.28
C ALA A 11 0.75 -35.98 -8.58
N VAL A 12 1.78 -36.44 -7.87
CA VAL A 12 2.73 -35.55 -7.16
C VAL A 12 3.51 -34.66 -8.13
N VAL A 13 4.04 -35.23 -9.23
CA VAL A 13 4.75 -34.45 -10.26
C VAL A 13 3.84 -33.38 -10.88
N SER A 14 2.58 -33.74 -11.16
CA SER A 14 1.59 -32.82 -11.76
C SER A 14 1.27 -31.65 -10.82
N ALA A 15 1.11 -31.93 -9.52
CA ALA A 15 0.89 -30.89 -8.49
C ALA A 15 2.10 -29.94 -8.37
N VAL A 16 3.32 -30.48 -8.31
CA VAL A 16 4.56 -29.68 -8.19
C VAL A 16 4.79 -28.79 -9.42
N VAL A 17 4.58 -29.32 -10.64
CA VAL A 17 4.71 -28.54 -11.88
C VAL A 17 3.67 -27.41 -11.93
N THR A 18 2.42 -27.69 -11.54
CA THR A 18 1.34 -26.69 -11.55
C THR A 18 1.58 -25.58 -10.53
N ALA A 19 1.97 -25.92 -9.30
CA ALA A 19 2.27 -24.95 -8.25
C ALA A 19 3.51 -24.10 -8.58
N GLY A 20 4.58 -24.73 -9.08
CA GLY A 20 5.81 -24.04 -9.49
C GLY A 20 5.58 -23.07 -10.65
N GLY A 21 4.81 -23.48 -11.66
CA GLY A 21 4.43 -22.63 -12.79
C GLY A 21 3.60 -21.42 -12.36
N LEU A 22 2.62 -21.60 -11.48
CA LEU A 22 1.79 -20.50 -10.97
C LEU A 22 2.61 -19.48 -10.16
N HIS A 23 3.51 -19.95 -9.29
CA HIS A 23 4.41 -19.09 -8.52
C HIS A 23 5.39 -18.31 -9.41
N TYR A 24 5.98 -18.96 -10.42
CA TYR A 24 6.85 -18.28 -11.39
C TYR A 24 6.10 -17.19 -12.18
N PHE A 25 4.88 -17.48 -12.62
CA PHE A 25 4.04 -16.53 -13.35
C PHE A 25 3.66 -15.32 -12.47
N GLN A 26 3.32 -15.53 -11.19
CA GLN A 26 3.10 -14.44 -10.23
C GLN A 26 4.36 -13.57 -10.04
N GLN A 27 5.55 -14.18 -9.91
CA GLN A 27 6.80 -13.42 -9.83
C GLN A 27 7.08 -12.59 -11.09
N GLY A 28 6.77 -13.11 -12.28
CA GLY A 28 6.87 -12.37 -13.54
C GLY A 28 6.02 -11.10 -13.51
N ARG A 29 4.72 -11.25 -13.22
CA ARG A 29 3.78 -10.11 -13.13
C ARG A 29 4.16 -9.12 -12.02
N ALA A 30 4.74 -9.58 -10.91
CA ALA A 30 5.24 -8.70 -9.86
C ALA A 30 6.43 -7.83 -10.31
N ARG A 31 7.34 -8.36 -11.16
CA ARG A 31 8.46 -7.59 -11.73
C ARG A 31 7.96 -6.56 -12.75
N GLU A 32 7.09 -6.98 -13.66
CA GLU A 32 6.47 -6.11 -14.67
C GLU A 32 5.67 -4.98 -14.01
N ALA A 33 4.84 -5.29 -13.02
CA ALA A 33 4.07 -4.28 -12.30
C ALA A 33 4.95 -3.30 -11.51
N ARG A 34 6.14 -3.69 -11.05
CA ARG A 34 7.13 -2.76 -10.46
C ARG A 34 7.75 -1.84 -11.51
N HIS A 35 8.00 -2.33 -12.73
CA HIS A 35 8.52 -1.54 -13.85
C HIS A 35 7.48 -0.51 -14.33
N LEU A 36 6.23 -0.93 -14.56
CA LEU A 36 5.13 -0.02 -14.94
C LEU A 36 4.86 1.04 -13.87
N ARG A 37 5.06 0.72 -12.58
CA ARG A 37 4.98 1.72 -11.48
C ARG A 37 6.06 2.78 -11.56
N SER A 38 7.32 2.44 -11.85
CA SER A 38 8.40 3.42 -11.95
C SER A 38 8.31 4.27 -13.22
N GLN A 39 7.67 3.76 -14.28
CA GLN A 39 7.28 4.57 -15.45
C GLN A 39 6.11 5.51 -15.14
N ASN A 40 5.02 5.02 -14.54
CA ASN A 40 3.87 5.86 -14.19
C ASN A 40 4.23 6.97 -13.19
N SER A 41 5.07 6.69 -12.18
CA SER A 41 5.51 7.72 -11.23
C SER A 41 6.40 8.78 -11.87
N ARG A 42 7.22 8.43 -12.86
CA ARG A 42 7.95 9.40 -13.70
C ARG A 42 7.01 10.28 -14.52
N MET A 43 6.05 9.68 -15.23
CA MET A 43 5.09 10.44 -16.05
C MET A 43 4.23 11.41 -15.22
N LEU A 44 3.83 11.01 -14.01
CA LEU A 44 3.13 11.91 -13.07
C LEU A 44 4.02 13.05 -12.56
N LEU A 45 5.30 12.79 -12.27
CA LEU A 45 6.26 13.84 -11.90
C LEU A 45 6.49 14.83 -13.05
N GLU A 46 6.67 14.36 -14.27
CA GLU A 46 6.81 15.21 -15.46
C GLU A 46 5.54 16.04 -15.70
N ALA A 47 4.36 15.46 -15.55
CA ALA A 47 3.10 16.18 -15.68
C ALA A 47 2.97 17.28 -14.61
N HIS A 48 3.29 16.97 -13.35
CA HIS A 48 3.25 17.94 -12.25
C HIS A 48 4.28 19.06 -12.44
N GLN A 49 5.50 18.74 -12.85
CA GLN A 49 6.54 19.73 -13.20
C GLN A 49 6.10 20.64 -14.36
N ARG A 50 5.42 20.11 -15.39
CA ARG A 50 4.87 20.92 -16.49
C ARG A 50 3.73 21.83 -16.04
N VAL A 51 2.91 21.43 -15.07
CA VAL A 51 1.89 22.30 -14.46
C VAL A 51 2.53 23.43 -13.64
N MET A 52 3.49 23.09 -12.76
CA MET A 52 4.21 24.09 -11.95
C MET A 52 4.99 25.07 -12.82
N ALA A 53 5.71 24.60 -13.84
CA ALA A 53 6.43 25.45 -14.79
C ALA A 53 5.48 26.38 -15.56
N ARG A 54 4.27 25.94 -15.92
CA ARG A 54 3.24 26.80 -16.53
C ARG A 54 2.71 27.87 -15.56
N GLN A 55 2.57 27.54 -14.28
CA GLN A 55 2.16 28.51 -13.24
C GLN A 55 3.25 29.55 -12.99
N SER A 56 4.53 29.15 -12.94
CA SER A 56 5.68 30.07 -12.83
C SER A 56 5.97 30.86 -14.12
N ALA A 57 5.48 30.41 -15.28
CA ALA A 57 5.64 31.09 -16.57
C ALA A 57 4.52 32.11 -16.88
N VAL A 58 3.59 32.36 -15.94
CA VAL A 58 2.72 33.54 -16.00
C VAL A 58 3.59 34.77 -15.69
N PRO A 59 3.82 35.70 -16.64
CA PRO A 59 4.75 36.79 -16.42
C PRO A 59 4.18 37.78 -15.37
N PRO A 60 4.99 38.19 -14.37
CA PRO A 60 4.63 39.34 -13.54
C PRO A 60 4.61 40.63 -14.39
N PRO A 61 3.87 41.67 -13.97
CA PRO A 61 4.03 43.00 -14.55
C PRO A 61 5.48 43.47 -14.42
N THR A 62 6.00 44.10 -15.47
CA THR A 62 7.44 44.36 -15.67
C THR A 62 8.06 45.34 -14.68
N SER A 63 9.17 44.93 -14.06
CA SER A 63 10.18 45.81 -13.46
C SER A 63 11.58 45.24 -13.73
N SER A 64 12.50 46.09 -14.19
CA SER A 64 13.96 45.81 -14.27
C SER A 64 14.59 45.85 -12.86
N ASP A 65 15.86 45.50 -12.61
CA ASP A 65 17.02 45.37 -13.51
C ASP A 65 18.13 44.43 -12.95
N SER A 66 19.19 44.26 -13.77
CA SER A 66 20.56 43.71 -13.58
C SER A 66 21.17 43.81 -12.15
N VAL A 67 22.14 42.97 -11.69
CA VAL A 67 23.08 41.95 -12.26
C VAL A 67 23.36 40.87 -11.15
N ALA A 68 24.26 39.86 -11.17
CA ALA A 68 25.48 39.49 -11.94
C ALA A 68 25.63 37.93 -12.08
N ALA A 69 26.85 37.36 -11.97
CA ALA A 69 27.15 35.92 -12.10
C ALA A 69 28.28 35.41 -11.16
N GLY A 70 28.40 34.09 -10.98
CA GLY A 70 29.50 33.42 -10.25
C GLY A 70 29.57 31.91 -10.53
N THR A 71 30.76 31.39 -10.88
CA THR A 71 30.93 30.03 -11.44
C THR A 71 31.80 29.13 -10.56
N ALA A 72 31.35 27.90 -10.28
CA ALA A 72 32.21 26.74 -10.02
C ALA A 72 31.40 25.43 -10.20
N SER A 73 32.05 24.36 -10.66
CA SER A 73 31.45 23.03 -10.80
C SER A 73 32.35 21.97 -10.17
N SER A 74 31.76 20.93 -9.57
CA SER A 74 32.47 19.73 -9.14
C SER A 74 31.53 18.52 -9.21
N PRO A 75 31.85 17.47 -10.00
CA PRO A 75 30.99 16.31 -10.16
C PRO A 75 31.14 15.36 -8.96
N ALA A 76 30.46 15.67 -7.85
CA ALA A 76 30.30 14.71 -6.76
C ALA A 76 29.65 13.43 -7.28
N ALA A 77 30.23 12.28 -6.93
CA ALA A 77 29.86 10.98 -7.50
C ALA A 77 28.36 10.70 -7.37
N THR A 78 27.74 10.26 -8.47
CA THR A 78 26.31 9.94 -8.52
C THR A 78 25.94 8.99 -7.38
N PRO A 79 25.15 9.42 -6.37
CA PRO A 79 24.69 8.50 -5.36
C PRO A 79 23.82 7.47 -6.08
N VAL A 80 24.18 6.18 -5.97
CA VAL A 80 23.29 5.09 -6.40
C VAL A 80 21.96 5.37 -5.73
N SER A 81 20.94 5.68 -6.54
CA SER A 81 19.69 6.24 -6.04
C SER A 81 19.02 5.19 -5.16
N ARG A 82 19.22 5.33 -3.83
CA ARG A 82 18.40 4.67 -2.83
C ARG A 82 16.96 4.96 -3.26
N MET A 83 16.16 3.92 -3.47
CA MET A 83 14.72 4.09 -3.72
C MET A 83 14.22 5.08 -2.68
N ALA A 84 13.77 6.26 -3.13
CA ALA A 84 13.37 7.32 -2.23
C ALA A 84 12.33 6.72 -1.29
N GLU A 85 12.62 6.68 0.01
CA GLU A 85 11.77 5.95 0.97
C GLU A 85 10.42 6.66 0.99
N TYR A 86 9.46 6.08 0.25
CA TYR A 86 8.24 6.79 -0.14
C TYR A 86 7.35 7.07 1.06
N TYR A 87 7.57 6.37 2.18
CA TYR A 87 6.93 6.48 3.48
C TYR A 87 7.99 6.43 4.58
N ARG A 88 7.67 6.97 5.74
CA ARG A 88 8.51 6.92 6.94
C ARG A 88 7.75 6.23 8.07
N ASN A 89 8.48 5.57 8.96
CA ASN A 89 7.95 5.19 10.26
C ASN A 89 7.98 6.44 11.15
N GLU A 90 6.82 7.06 11.35
CA GLU A 90 6.62 8.26 12.18
C GLU A 90 5.90 7.92 13.50
N GLY A 91 5.80 6.63 13.83
CA GLY A 91 5.00 6.14 14.94
C GLY A 91 3.49 6.31 14.70
N ASN A 92 2.74 6.50 15.77
CA ASN A 92 1.28 6.56 15.75
C ASN A 92 0.69 7.64 16.69
N ALA A 93 1.46 8.69 16.99
CA ALA A 93 1.06 9.78 17.88
C ALA A 93 -0.04 10.68 17.29
N THR A 94 -0.23 10.67 15.96
CA THR A 94 -1.28 11.40 15.24
C THR A 94 -1.86 10.52 14.12
N PRO A 95 -3.08 10.80 13.60
CA PRO A 95 -3.64 10.07 12.46
C PRO A 95 -2.73 10.05 11.24
N LEU A 96 -2.05 11.17 10.95
CA LEU A 96 -1.15 11.30 9.80
C LEU A 96 0.14 10.51 10.00
N ALA A 97 0.72 10.50 11.21
CA ALA A 97 1.85 9.64 11.54
C ALA A 97 1.47 8.16 11.40
N THR A 98 0.29 7.75 11.88
CA THR A 98 -0.25 6.40 11.68
C THR A 98 -0.40 6.06 10.20
N LEU A 99 -0.88 6.98 9.35
CA LEU A 99 -0.97 6.78 7.90
C LEU A 99 0.41 6.56 7.25
N GLN A 100 1.42 7.38 7.58
CA GLN A 100 2.79 7.21 7.07
C GLN A 100 3.38 5.87 7.50
N THR A 101 3.29 5.54 8.80
CA THR A 101 3.82 4.30 9.37
C THR A 101 3.10 3.06 8.85
N PHE A 102 1.78 3.12 8.64
CA PHE A 102 1.00 2.02 8.08
C PHE A 102 1.37 1.78 6.61
N ALA A 103 1.51 2.84 5.82
CA ALA A 103 1.99 2.75 4.43
C ALA A 103 3.41 2.18 4.36
N TRP A 104 4.32 2.65 5.22
CA TRP A 104 5.68 2.13 5.39
C TRP A 104 5.70 0.64 5.74
N ALA A 105 4.87 0.20 6.70
CA ALA A 105 4.82 -1.18 7.15
C ALA A 105 4.31 -2.10 6.03
N CYS A 106 3.27 -1.69 5.30
CA CYS A 106 2.75 -2.43 4.16
C CYS A 106 3.78 -2.54 3.00
N ASP A 107 4.47 -1.45 2.64
CA ASP A 107 5.47 -1.47 1.56
C ASP A 107 6.69 -2.35 1.89
N ARG A 108 6.98 -2.57 3.19
CA ARG A 108 8.06 -3.44 3.68
C ARG A 108 7.64 -4.88 3.94
N GLY A 109 6.34 -5.18 4.00
CA GLY A 109 5.83 -6.49 4.43
C GLY A 109 5.91 -6.72 5.94
N ASP A 110 5.96 -5.66 6.75
CA ASP A 110 5.99 -5.72 8.22
C ASP A 110 4.59 -5.97 8.79
N ILE A 111 4.14 -7.22 8.69
CA ILE A 111 2.79 -7.67 9.07
C ILE A 111 2.53 -7.44 10.56
N GLU A 112 3.56 -7.52 11.42
CA GLU A 112 3.42 -7.28 12.85
C GLU A 112 3.19 -5.79 13.15
N ALA A 113 3.92 -4.88 12.48
CA ALA A 113 3.66 -3.45 12.58
C ALA A 113 2.28 -3.09 11.99
N VAL A 114 1.88 -3.67 10.86
CA VAL A 114 0.52 -3.50 10.31
C VAL A 114 -0.54 -3.95 11.33
N GLN A 115 -0.39 -5.14 11.93
CA GLN A 115 -1.32 -5.65 12.94
C GLN A 115 -1.40 -4.73 14.17
N ARG A 116 -0.26 -4.27 14.71
CA ARG A 116 -0.22 -3.34 15.85
C ARG A 116 -0.92 -2.01 15.55
N LEU A 117 -0.89 -1.55 14.30
CA LEU A 117 -1.52 -0.31 13.84
C LEU A 117 -3.00 -0.46 13.42
N LEU A 118 -3.56 -1.67 13.40
CA LEU A 118 -4.97 -1.90 13.05
C LEU A 118 -5.90 -1.78 14.27
N PHE A 119 -7.10 -1.27 14.01
CA PHE A 119 -8.25 -1.34 14.89
C PHE A 119 -9.43 -1.92 14.09
N VAL A 120 -9.80 -3.17 14.37
CA VAL A 120 -10.97 -3.80 13.77
C VAL A 120 -12.21 -3.29 14.49
N GLU A 121 -13.08 -2.59 13.78
CA GLU A 121 -14.35 -2.08 14.32
C GLU A 121 -15.26 -3.23 14.76
N GLU A 122 -15.97 -3.08 15.87
CA GLU A 122 -16.78 -4.15 16.46
C GLU A 122 -17.82 -4.73 15.47
N ALA A 123 -18.52 -3.84 14.74
CA ALA A 123 -19.44 -4.23 13.68
C ALA A 123 -18.76 -4.95 12.49
N ALA A 124 -17.48 -4.69 12.24
CA ALA A 124 -16.70 -5.34 11.19
C ALA A 124 -16.21 -6.73 11.60
N ARG A 125 -15.96 -6.97 12.90
CA ARG A 125 -15.29 -8.18 13.41
C ARG A 125 -15.97 -9.50 13.00
N PRO A 126 -17.31 -9.68 13.11
CA PRO A 126 -17.97 -10.92 12.64
C PRO A 126 -17.79 -11.17 11.13
N LYS A 127 -17.77 -10.09 10.32
CA LYS A 127 -17.57 -10.19 8.86
C LYS A 127 -16.11 -10.52 8.52
N VAL A 128 -15.15 -9.96 9.26
CA VAL A 128 -13.73 -10.30 9.18
C VAL A 128 -13.49 -11.77 9.52
N GLU A 129 -14.06 -12.24 10.62
CA GLU A 129 -13.91 -13.63 11.08
C GLU A 129 -14.57 -14.62 10.11
N ALA A 130 -15.78 -14.33 9.62
CA ALA A 130 -16.43 -15.14 8.59
C ALA A 130 -15.65 -15.17 7.27
N PHE A 131 -15.07 -14.05 6.84
CA PHE A 131 -14.22 -13.99 5.65
C PHE A 131 -12.94 -14.80 5.82
N VAL A 132 -12.23 -14.64 6.93
CA VAL A 132 -11.01 -15.41 7.21
C VAL A 132 -11.31 -16.89 7.35
N ALA A 133 -12.42 -17.28 7.97
CA ALA A 133 -12.86 -18.68 8.07
C ALA A 133 -13.18 -19.32 6.70
N ALA A 134 -13.65 -18.52 5.72
CA ALA A 134 -13.91 -18.97 4.35
C ALA A 134 -12.65 -19.14 3.47
N LEU A 135 -11.46 -18.74 3.95
CA LEU A 135 -10.20 -18.95 3.23
C LEU A 135 -9.76 -20.42 3.28
N PRO A 136 -9.08 -20.93 2.22
CA PRO A 136 -8.49 -22.26 2.23
C PRO A 136 -7.60 -22.49 3.45
N GLU A 137 -7.63 -23.70 4.02
CA GLU A 137 -6.89 -24.04 5.24
C GLU A 137 -5.39 -23.80 5.11
N ASN A 138 -4.80 -24.10 3.94
CA ASN A 138 -3.39 -23.84 3.63
C ASN A 138 -3.03 -22.35 3.51
N VAL A 139 -4.02 -21.44 3.53
CA VAL A 139 -3.84 -19.98 3.63
C VAL A 139 -4.05 -19.54 5.08
N ARG A 140 -5.10 -20.04 5.75
CA ARG A 140 -5.37 -19.75 7.17
C ARG A 140 -4.21 -20.18 8.07
N ALA A 141 -3.65 -21.36 7.84
CA ALA A 141 -2.55 -21.94 8.63
C ALA A 141 -1.18 -21.25 8.45
N GLN A 142 -1.07 -20.20 7.63
CA GLN A 142 0.15 -19.40 7.50
C GLN A 142 0.28 -18.37 8.64
N TRP A 143 -0.81 -18.07 9.34
CA TRP A 143 -0.90 -17.03 10.37
C TRP A 143 -1.51 -17.63 11.65
N LYS A 144 -1.14 -17.08 12.81
CA LYS A 144 -1.53 -17.59 14.13
C LYS A 144 -2.90 -17.06 14.56
N SER A 145 -3.41 -16.02 13.91
CA SER A 145 -4.65 -15.33 14.29
C SER A 145 -5.39 -14.72 13.10
N VAL A 146 -6.67 -14.41 13.33
CA VAL A 146 -7.52 -13.66 12.37
C VAL A 146 -6.92 -12.28 12.10
N ASP A 147 -6.53 -11.55 13.14
CA ASP A 147 -6.01 -10.18 13.01
C ASP A 147 -4.63 -10.15 12.28
N GLU A 148 -3.77 -11.15 12.46
CA GLU A 148 -2.51 -11.34 11.70
C GLU A 148 -2.80 -11.70 10.22
N THR A 149 -3.79 -12.56 9.97
CA THR A 149 -4.25 -12.88 8.59
C THR A 149 -4.74 -11.63 7.87
N VAL A 150 -5.51 -10.78 8.56
CA VAL A 150 -6.02 -9.50 8.05
C VAL A 150 -4.88 -8.52 7.76
N ALA A 151 -3.88 -8.43 8.64
CA ALA A 151 -2.70 -7.60 8.42
C ALA A 151 -1.91 -8.06 7.17
N ALA A 152 -1.75 -9.38 6.97
CA ALA A 152 -1.12 -9.94 5.77
C ALA A 152 -1.91 -9.62 4.48
N LEU A 153 -3.24 -9.76 4.51
CA LEU A 153 -4.11 -9.47 3.36
C LEU A 153 -4.19 -7.97 3.02
N LEU A 154 -4.17 -7.10 4.02
CA LEU A 154 -4.11 -5.64 3.80
C LEU A 154 -2.74 -5.21 3.25
N THR A 155 -1.66 -5.85 3.69
CA THR A 155 -0.30 -5.70 3.14
C THR A 155 -0.26 -6.12 1.65
N GLU A 156 -0.82 -7.28 1.31
CA GLU A 156 -0.97 -7.74 -0.07
C GLU A 156 -1.84 -6.77 -0.91
N SER A 157 -2.89 -6.19 -0.33
CA SER A 157 -3.72 -5.16 -0.98
C SER A 157 -2.93 -3.92 -1.42
N VAL A 158 -1.85 -3.56 -0.72
CA VAL A 158 -0.98 -2.43 -1.09
C VAL A 158 -0.11 -2.79 -2.29
N MET A 159 0.19 -4.08 -2.50
CA MET A 159 0.86 -4.54 -3.71
C MET A 159 -0.01 -4.37 -4.97
N SER A 160 -1.34 -4.43 -4.89
CA SER A 160 -2.24 -4.15 -6.01
C SER A 160 -2.69 -2.69 -6.10
N ARG A 161 -2.91 -2.03 -4.94
CA ARG A 161 -3.38 -0.64 -4.81
C ARG A 161 -2.50 0.10 -3.79
N PRO A 162 -1.29 0.56 -4.20
CA PRO A 162 -0.34 1.19 -3.30
C PRO A 162 -0.89 2.48 -2.70
N PHE A 163 -0.27 2.94 -1.61
CA PHE A 163 -0.53 4.27 -1.10
C PHE A 163 0.01 5.35 -2.08
N PRO A 164 -0.56 6.56 -2.04
CA PRO A 164 0.06 7.77 -2.58
C PRO A 164 1.38 8.07 -1.86
N ARG A 165 2.38 8.67 -2.53
CA ARG A 165 3.68 9.06 -1.95
C ARG A 165 3.52 9.94 -0.69
N HIS A 166 4.49 9.93 0.24
CA HIS A 166 4.40 10.74 1.48
C HIS A 166 4.13 12.23 1.25
N ASP A 167 4.60 12.82 0.14
CA ASP A 167 4.33 14.23 -0.21
C ASP A 167 2.84 14.49 -0.51
N ILE A 168 2.09 13.48 -0.94
CA ILE A 168 0.63 13.51 -1.11
C ILE A 168 -0.07 13.11 0.19
N LEU A 169 0.44 12.12 0.94
CA LEU A 169 -0.11 11.79 2.27
C LEU A 169 -0.04 12.99 3.23
N ALA A 170 1.02 13.81 3.14
CA ALA A 170 1.19 15.01 3.94
C ALA A 170 0.19 16.13 3.62
N THR A 171 -0.56 16.06 2.51
CA THR A 171 -1.67 16.98 2.23
C THR A 171 -3.02 16.45 2.75
N ALA A 172 -3.05 15.36 3.52
CA ALA A 172 -4.27 14.81 4.05
C ALA A 172 -4.88 15.70 5.14
N THR A 173 -6.12 16.15 4.96
CA THR A 173 -6.82 16.97 5.96
C THR A 173 -7.64 16.11 6.93
N PRO A 174 -7.62 16.40 8.24
CA PRO A 174 -8.45 15.70 9.22
C PRO A 174 -9.89 16.19 9.20
N GLU A 175 -10.83 15.24 9.20
CA GLU A 175 -12.27 15.40 9.29
C GLU A 175 -12.73 14.60 10.53
N GLU A 176 -13.29 15.24 11.56
CA GLU A 176 -13.76 14.50 12.75
C GLU A 176 -15.07 13.75 12.45
N VAL A 177 -15.09 12.46 12.78
CA VAL A 177 -16.24 11.56 12.58
C VAL A 177 -17.00 11.39 13.90
N SER A 178 -16.27 11.27 15.01
CA SER A 178 -16.76 11.24 16.37
C SER A 178 -15.58 11.53 17.31
N VAL A 179 -15.85 11.71 18.61
CA VAL A 179 -14.80 11.93 19.63
C VAL A 179 -13.73 10.85 19.53
N GLY A 180 -12.47 11.27 19.30
CA GLY A 180 -11.33 10.37 19.14
C GLY A 180 -11.27 9.59 17.82
N ARG A 181 -12.12 9.89 16.82
CA ARG A 181 -12.15 9.23 15.51
C ARG A 181 -12.05 10.24 14.38
N ILE A 182 -10.94 10.18 13.64
CA ILE A 182 -10.62 11.10 12.54
C ILE A 182 -10.64 10.35 11.22
N ARG A 183 -11.29 10.92 10.20
CA ARG A 183 -11.15 10.54 8.80
C ARG A 183 -10.10 11.45 8.16
N LEU A 184 -9.12 10.88 7.46
CA LEU A 184 -8.17 11.64 6.65
C LEU A 184 -8.67 11.76 5.22
N ARG A 185 -8.74 13.00 4.70
CA ARG A 185 -9.22 13.31 3.36
C ARG A 185 -8.08 13.68 2.43
N MET A 186 -8.06 13.03 1.26
CA MET A 186 -7.08 13.23 0.20
C MET A 186 -7.85 13.33 -1.14
N PRO A 187 -8.38 14.51 -1.49
CA PRO A 187 -9.32 14.65 -2.60
C PRO A 187 -8.67 14.29 -3.95
N ASN A 188 -9.39 13.49 -4.76
CA ASN A 188 -8.95 12.92 -6.04
C ASN A 188 -7.85 11.84 -5.95
N VAL A 189 -7.57 11.29 -4.76
CA VAL A 189 -6.46 10.37 -4.52
C VAL A 189 -6.98 8.96 -4.12
N PRO A 190 -6.35 7.87 -4.58
CA PRO A 190 -6.68 6.51 -4.11
C PRO A 190 -6.47 6.37 -2.60
N ARG A 191 -7.43 5.73 -1.92
CA ARG A 191 -7.53 5.64 -0.45
C ARG A 191 -7.81 7.00 0.25
N ASP A 192 -8.54 7.92 -0.41
CA ASP A 192 -9.30 8.97 0.28
C ASP A 192 -10.27 8.38 1.33
N GLY A 193 -10.45 9.08 2.44
CA GLY A 193 -11.45 8.74 3.46
C GLY A 193 -11.04 7.59 4.39
N THR A 194 -9.74 7.35 4.61
CA THR A 194 -9.27 6.40 5.62
C THR A 194 -9.56 6.92 7.03
N GLU A 195 -9.96 6.02 7.93
CA GLU A 195 -10.38 6.39 9.29
C GLU A 195 -9.37 5.89 10.35
N TYR A 196 -9.26 6.65 11.43
CA TYR A 196 -8.29 6.44 12.50
C TYR A 196 -8.98 6.61 13.86
N GLN A 197 -8.78 5.65 14.76
CA GLN A 197 -9.30 5.67 16.12
C GLN A 197 -8.16 5.92 17.10
N GLN A 198 -8.34 6.88 18.01
CA GLN A 198 -7.46 7.07 19.15
C GLN A 198 -7.72 5.97 20.18
N THR A 199 -6.65 5.33 20.63
CA THR A 199 -6.65 4.26 21.65
C THR A 199 -5.61 4.58 22.73
N ALA A 200 -5.59 3.81 23.82
CA ALA A 200 -4.54 3.93 24.85
C ALA A 200 -3.11 3.69 24.30
N GLU A 201 -2.98 3.00 23.17
CA GLU A 201 -1.72 2.71 22.48
C GLU A 201 -1.38 3.76 21.39
N GLY A 202 -2.17 4.84 21.26
CA GLY A 202 -2.07 5.81 20.17
C GLY A 202 -3.12 5.62 19.07
N TRP A 203 -2.92 6.24 17.91
CA TRP A 203 -3.88 6.23 16.80
C TRP A 203 -3.72 4.98 15.93
N LYS A 204 -4.83 4.31 15.61
CA LYS A 204 -4.86 3.08 14.80
C LYS A 204 -5.77 3.22 13.59
N TYR A 205 -5.37 2.63 12.46
CA TYR A 205 -6.16 2.56 11.23
C TYR A 205 -7.41 1.71 11.45
N VAL A 206 -8.60 2.27 11.19
CA VAL A 206 -9.88 1.59 11.41
C VAL A 206 -10.24 0.72 10.21
N LEU A 207 -10.34 -0.58 10.43
CA LEU A 207 -10.95 -1.52 9.50
C LEU A 207 -12.46 -1.54 9.73
N THR A 208 -13.17 -0.66 9.02
CA THR A 208 -14.64 -0.58 9.05
C THR A 208 -15.28 -1.67 8.19
N GLU A 209 -16.56 -1.99 8.46
CA GLU A 209 -17.32 -2.98 7.70
C GLU A 209 -17.30 -2.68 6.18
N LYS A 210 -17.41 -1.40 5.82
CA LYS A 210 -17.34 -0.88 4.44
C LYS A 210 -16.01 -1.19 3.75
N VAL A 211 -14.89 -1.16 4.48
CA VAL A 211 -13.56 -1.52 3.93
C VAL A 211 -13.46 -3.03 3.70
N VAL A 212 -14.03 -3.83 4.61
CA VAL A 212 -14.12 -5.30 4.46
C VAL A 212 -14.98 -5.67 3.25
N ASP A 213 -16.16 -5.08 3.08
CA ASP A 213 -17.02 -5.30 1.89
C ASP A 213 -16.34 -4.87 0.59
N ALA A 214 -15.58 -3.77 0.61
CA ALA A 214 -14.80 -3.34 -0.55
C ALA A 214 -13.69 -4.34 -0.91
N TYR A 215 -12.99 -4.89 0.10
CA TYR A 215 -11.96 -5.91 -0.10
C TYR A 215 -12.56 -7.23 -0.63
N ILE A 216 -13.64 -7.74 -0.02
CA ILE A 216 -14.33 -8.96 -0.46
C ILE A 216 -14.82 -8.80 -1.90
N ARG A 217 -15.42 -7.66 -2.23
CA ARG A 217 -15.92 -7.36 -3.58
C ARG A 217 -14.80 -7.27 -4.62
N GLN A 218 -13.61 -6.77 -4.25
CA GLN A 218 -12.45 -6.68 -5.15
C GLN A 218 -11.85 -8.06 -5.46
N HIS A 219 -11.88 -9.00 -4.51
CA HIS A 219 -11.24 -10.32 -4.65
C HIS A 219 -12.21 -11.46 -4.98
N ARG A 220 -13.52 -11.19 -5.08
CA ARG A 220 -14.49 -12.14 -5.61
C ARG A 220 -14.24 -12.34 -7.10
N ALA A 221 -13.90 -13.57 -7.49
CA ALA A 221 -13.80 -13.93 -8.91
C ALA A 221 -15.12 -13.63 -9.64
N PRO A 222 -15.08 -13.18 -10.91
CA PRO A 222 -16.29 -13.03 -11.71
C PRO A 222 -16.99 -14.39 -11.82
N ALA A 223 -18.31 -14.40 -11.65
CA ALA A 223 -19.11 -15.57 -11.96
C ALA A 223 -18.94 -15.93 -13.43
N LYS A 224 -18.75 -17.22 -13.71
CA LYS A 224 -18.75 -17.80 -15.06
C LYS A 224 -20.13 -18.35 -15.38
#